data_AF-A0A2W4QEM1-F1
#
_entry.id   AF-A0A2W4QEM1-F1
#
_cell.length_a   1.000
_cell.length_b   1.000
_cell.length_c   1.000
_cell.angle_alpha   90.00
_cell.angle_beta   90.00
_cell.angle_gamma   90.00
#
_symmetry.space_group_name_H-M   'P 1'
#
loop_
_entity.id
_entity.type
_entity.pdbx_description
1 polymer ?
#
loop_
_entity_poly.entity_id
_entity_poly.type
_entity_poly.pdbx_seq_one_letter_code
_entity_poly.pdbx_strand_id
1 'polypeptide(L)'
;MRRLLYAIAALLLAAGSVGLALLPRIASGWLWFGVLGACFSGIGAAGWVLGGVAAGEWPRLRAGWFLLPAGVLGVVLATLDSANFSLFWAAGEALTGLLLLVPLFPRSPGGASSGRPPGPVQAPPVAGRHEGR
;
A
#
# COMPACT_ATOMS: atom_id res chain seq x y z
N MET A 1 -3.25 16.06 14.67
CA MET A 1 -3.47 16.20 13.21
C MET A 1 -2.98 14.99 12.41
N ARG A 2 -1.72 14.57 12.49
CA ARG A 2 -1.21 13.39 11.73
C ARG A 2 -1.98 12.08 11.98
N ARG A 3 -2.33 11.78 13.24
CA ARG A 3 -3.15 10.60 13.58
C ARG A 3 -4.53 10.61 12.93
N LEU A 4 -5.16 11.79 12.87
CA LEU A 4 -6.46 11.97 12.20
C LEU A 4 -6.33 11.74 10.69
N LEU A 5 -5.30 12.30 10.05
CA LEU A 5 -5.04 12.08 8.62
C LEU A 5 -4.74 10.62 8.30
N TYR A 6 -4.02 9.92 9.18
CA TYR A 6 -3.74 8.50 9.03
C TYR A 6 -5.01 7.64 9.18
N ALA A 7 -5.91 7.99 10.11
CA ALA A 7 -7.21 7.34 10.24
C ALA A 7 -8.11 7.58 9.01
N ILE A 8 -8.15 8.82 8.50
CA ILE A 8 -8.87 9.17 7.27
C ILE A 8 -8.29 8.38 6.08
N ALA A 9 -6.97 8.29 5.97
CA ALA A 9 -6.30 7.52 4.94
C ALA A 9 -6.68 6.03 4.97
N ALA A 10 -6.72 5.43 6.16
CA ALA A 10 -7.15 4.05 6.35
C ALA A 10 -8.63 3.84 5.99
N LEU A 11 -9.50 4.80 6.35
CA LEU A 11 -10.92 4.78 6.00
C LEU A 11 -11.13 4.85 4.48
N LEU A 12 -10.42 5.75 3.80
CA LEU A 12 -10.47 5.86 2.33
C LEU A 12 -9.99 4.57 1.66
N LEU A 13 -8.88 4.00 2.12
CA LEU A 13 -8.38 2.71 1.62
C LEU A 13 -9.39 1.58 1.81
N ALA A 14 -10.01 1.50 2.99
CA ALA A 14 -11.04 0.51 3.29
C ALA A 14 -12.27 0.69 2.38
N ALA A 15 -12.78 1.91 2.26
CA ALA A 15 -13.95 2.22 1.43
C ALA A 15 -13.69 1.94 -0.05
N GLY A 16 -12.54 2.32 -0.58
CA GLY A 16 -12.14 2.03 -1.96
C GLY A 16 -12.01 0.52 -2.21
N SER A 17 -11.40 -0.22 -1.28
CA SER A 17 -11.21 -1.67 -1.42
C SER A 17 -12.54 -2.44 -1.36
N VAL A 18 -13.43 -2.09 -0.43
CA VAL A 18 -14.77 -2.70 -0.32
C VAL A 18 -15.62 -2.36 -1.53
N GLY A 19 -15.58 -1.10 -1.98
CA GLY A 19 -16.30 -0.67 -3.17
C GLY A 19 -15.85 -1.40 -4.43
N LEU A 20 -14.54 -1.61 -4.61
CA LEU A 20 -14.00 -2.41 -5.71
C LEU A 20 -14.45 -3.88 -5.60
N ALA A 21 -14.33 -4.51 -4.44
CA ALA A 21 -14.71 -5.91 -4.26
C ALA A 21 -16.21 -6.18 -4.51
N LEU A 22 -17.07 -5.20 -4.22
CA LEU A 22 -18.51 -5.29 -4.40
C LEU A 22 -19.01 -4.67 -5.71
N LEU A 23 -18.11 -4.10 -6.52
CA LEU A 23 -18.44 -3.35 -7.73
C LEU A 23 -19.41 -4.08 -8.68
N PRO A 24 -19.22 -5.38 -8.99
CA PRO A 24 -20.14 -6.11 -9.87
C PRO A 24 -21.57 -6.23 -9.32
N ARG A 25 -21.75 -6.15 -7.99
CA ARG A 25 -23.06 -6.28 -7.34
C ARG A 25 -23.84 -4.97 -7.35
N ILE A 26 -23.15 -3.84 -7.29
CA ILE A 26 -23.77 -2.50 -7.21
C ILE A 26 -23.88 -1.82 -8.57
N ALA A 27 -23.09 -2.23 -9.55
CA ALA A 27 -23.08 -1.64 -10.88
C ALA A 27 -23.91 -2.48 -11.87
N SER A 28 -25.16 -2.08 -12.10
CA SER A 28 -26.00 -2.64 -13.16
C SER A 28 -25.67 -1.98 -14.51
N GLY A 29 -24.53 -2.36 -15.10
CA GLY A 29 -24.14 -1.95 -16.45
C GLY A 29 -22.68 -1.50 -16.58
N TRP A 30 -22.10 -1.70 -17.78
CA TRP A 30 -20.68 -1.45 -18.06
C TRP A 30 -20.24 0.00 -17.82
N LEU A 31 -21.10 0.98 -18.14
CA LEU A 31 -20.80 2.39 -17.90
C LEU A 31 -20.68 2.69 -16.41
N TRP A 32 -21.67 2.27 -15.62
CA TRP A 32 -21.67 2.45 -14.18
C TRP A 32 -20.55 1.67 -13.51
N PHE A 33 -20.23 0.50 -14.02
CA PHE A 33 -19.10 -0.30 -13.58
C PHE A 33 -17.78 0.48 -13.73
N GLY A 34 -17.54 1.07 -14.90
CA GLY A 34 -16.34 1.87 -15.14
C GLY A 34 -16.29 3.12 -14.25
N VAL A 35 -17.39 3.86 -14.14
CA VAL A 35 -17.45 5.09 -13.32
C VAL A 35 -17.24 4.78 -11.84
N LEU A 36 -18.00 3.83 -11.28
CA LEU A 36 -17.88 3.45 -9.88
C LEU A 36 -16.52 2.82 -9.58
N GLY A 37 -16.00 1.99 -10.48
CA GLY A 37 -14.67 1.41 -10.36
C GLY A 37 -13.58 2.48 -10.32
N ALA A 38 -13.66 3.49 -11.20
CA ALA A 38 -12.73 4.62 -11.18
C ALA A 38 -12.87 5.45 -9.90
N CYS A 39 -14.08 5.68 -9.39
CA CYS A 39 -14.31 6.37 -8.13
C CYS A 39 -13.69 5.62 -6.93
N PHE A 40 -13.97 4.32 -6.78
CA PHE A 40 -13.43 3.54 -5.68
C PHE A 40 -11.91 3.37 -5.75
N SER A 41 -11.36 3.18 -6.95
CA SER A 41 -9.93 3.18 -7.18
C SER A 41 -9.30 4.53 -6.81
N GLY A 42 -9.91 5.64 -7.22
CA GLY A 42 -9.46 7.00 -6.86
C GLY A 42 -9.49 7.25 -5.35
N ILE A 43 -10.55 6.82 -4.66
CA ILE A 43 -10.66 6.89 -3.20
C ILE A 43 -9.55 6.07 -2.53
N GLY A 44 -9.33 4.84 -2.99
CA GLY A 44 -8.26 3.97 -2.48
C GLY A 44 -6.86 4.56 -2.70
N ALA A 45 -6.61 5.13 -3.89
CA ALA A 45 -5.36 5.79 -4.24
C ALA A 45 -5.13 7.06 -3.38
N ALA A 46 -6.15 7.88 -3.18
CA ALA A 46 -6.10 9.05 -2.31
C ALA A 46 -5.78 8.63 -0.86
N GLY A 47 -6.44 7.58 -0.36
CA GLY A 47 -6.14 6.99 0.95
C GLY A 47 -4.70 6.50 1.07
N TRP A 48 -4.18 5.83 0.03
CA TRP A 48 -2.79 5.37 0.02
C TRP A 48 -1.78 6.51 0.03
N VAL A 49 -1.97 7.53 -0.81
CA VAL A 49 -1.10 8.72 -0.88
C VAL A 49 -1.14 9.48 0.45
N LEU A 50 -2.34 9.73 0.98
CA LEU A 50 -2.52 10.39 2.28
C LEU A 50 -1.88 9.59 3.41
N GLY A 51 -2.00 8.26 3.38
CA GLY A 51 -1.36 7.34 4.31
C GLY A 51 0.16 7.40 4.24
N GLY A 52 0.72 7.52 3.04
CA GLY A 52 2.17 7.68 2.83
C GLY A 52 2.71 8.99 3.42
N VAL A 53 1.98 10.10 3.23
CA VAL A 53 2.33 11.41 3.78
C VAL A 53 2.15 11.45 5.31
N ALA A 54 1.10 10.80 5.82
CA ALA A 54 0.78 10.80 7.24
C ALA A 54 1.59 9.78 8.07
N ALA A 55 2.22 8.79 7.42
CA ALA A 55 2.88 7.67 8.09
C ALA A 55 3.89 8.12 9.15
N GLY A 56 4.83 9.02 8.85
CA GLY A 56 5.85 9.43 9.84
C GLY A 56 6.54 8.20 10.48
N GLU A 57 6.35 8.00 11.78
CA GLU A 57 6.82 6.83 12.57
C GLU A 57 5.89 5.61 12.51
N TRP A 58 4.66 5.77 12.03
CA TRP A 58 3.66 4.70 11.90
C TRP A 58 3.97 3.82 10.68
N PRO A 59 3.61 2.52 10.72
CA PRO A 59 3.78 1.65 9.58
C PRO A 59 3.03 2.20 8.36
N ARG A 60 3.64 2.13 7.17
CA ARG A 60 2.96 2.56 5.94
C ARG A 60 1.73 1.67 5.70
N LEU A 61 0.59 2.29 5.44
CA LEU A 61 -0.63 1.61 5.00
C LEU A 61 -0.33 0.86 3.69
N ARG A 62 -0.48 -0.46 3.70
CA ARG A 62 -0.38 -1.26 2.48
C ARG A 62 -1.76 -1.52 1.95
N ALA A 63 -1.99 -1.19 0.68
CA ALA A 63 -3.27 -1.46 0.01
C ALA A 63 -3.68 -2.94 0.12
N GLY A 64 -2.71 -3.86 0.06
CA GLY A 64 -2.97 -5.30 0.22
C GLY A 64 -3.66 -5.70 1.54
N TRP A 65 -3.40 -4.99 2.66
CA TRP A 65 -4.06 -5.27 3.94
C TRP A 65 -5.56 -4.93 3.94
N PHE A 66 -6.00 -4.07 3.04
CA PHE A 66 -7.40 -3.67 2.89
C PHE A 66 -8.08 -4.43 1.76
N LEU A 67 -7.36 -4.64 0.66
CA LEU A 67 -7.89 -5.27 -0.54
C LEU A 67 -8.11 -6.77 -0.38
N LEU A 68 -7.21 -7.48 0.32
CA LEU A 68 -7.37 -8.91 0.58
C LEU A 68 -8.65 -9.22 1.36
N PRO A 69 -8.90 -8.65 2.56
CA PRO A 69 -10.13 -8.94 3.30
C PRO A 69 -11.38 -8.45 2.57
N ALA A 70 -11.31 -7.34 1.84
CA ALA A 70 -12.43 -6.87 1.01
C ALA A 70 -12.76 -7.86 -0.11
N GLY A 71 -11.76 -8.36 -0.83
CA GLY A 71 -11.91 -9.38 -1.85
C GLY A 71 -12.48 -10.69 -1.29
N VAL A 72 -11.98 -11.16 -0.14
CA VAL A 72 -12.52 -12.34 0.54
C VAL A 72 -13.99 -12.15 0.92
N LEU A 73 -14.35 -10.99 1.47
CA LEU A 73 -15.75 -10.65 1.76
C LEU A 73 -16.60 -10.66 0.48
N GLY A 74 -16.08 -10.09 -0.61
CA GLY A 74 -16.73 -10.11 -1.92
C GLY A 74 -16.95 -11.54 -2.44
N VAL A 75 -15.98 -12.44 -2.25
CA VAL A 75 -16.11 -13.86 -2.61
C VAL A 75 -17.21 -14.53 -1.79
N VAL A 76 -17.21 -14.37 -0.46
CA VAL A 76 -18.25 -14.93 0.41
C VAL A 76 -19.63 -14.46 -0.04
N LEU A 77 -19.81 -13.15 -0.26
CA LEU A 77 -21.09 -12.63 -0.72
C LEU A 77 -21.46 -13.13 -2.12
N ALA A 78 -20.52 -13.17 -3.06
CA ALA A 78 -20.75 -13.66 -4.42
C ALA A 78 -21.12 -15.15 -4.47
N THR A 79 -20.59 -15.97 -3.56
CA THR A 79 -20.98 -17.38 -3.44
C THR A 79 -22.44 -17.56 -3.00
N LEU A 80 -22.97 -16.65 -2.19
CA LEU A 80 -24.38 -16.67 -1.77
C LEU A 80 -25.34 -16.36 -2.92
N ASP A 81 -24.91 -15.52 -3.87
CA ASP A 81 -25.74 -15.04 -4.99
C ASP A 81 -25.62 -15.90 -6.26
N SER A 82 -24.77 -16.93 -6.27
CA SER A 82 -24.48 -17.76 -7.46
C SER A 82 -24.04 -16.96 -8.72
N ALA A 83 -23.53 -15.74 -8.53
CA ALA A 83 -23.15 -14.85 -9.61
C ALA A 83 -21.67 -15.06 -10.00
N ASN A 84 -21.45 -15.84 -11.06
CA ASN A 84 -20.10 -16.23 -11.52
C ASN A 84 -19.19 -15.02 -11.77
N PHE A 85 -19.69 -13.96 -12.43
CA PHE A 85 -18.89 -12.76 -12.71
C PHE A 85 -18.43 -12.05 -11.42
N SER A 86 -19.34 -11.88 -10.46
CA SER A 86 -19.03 -11.29 -9.16
C SER A 86 -18.00 -12.11 -8.38
N LEU A 87 -18.06 -13.44 -8.49
CA LEU A 87 -17.13 -14.35 -7.84
C LEU A 87 -15.73 -14.24 -8.44
N PHE A 88 -15.61 -14.27 -9.78
CA PHE A 88 -14.31 -14.10 -10.45
C PHE A 88 -13.68 -12.74 -10.17
N TRP A 89 -14.50 -11.68 -10.16
CA TRP A 89 -14.03 -10.34 -9.85
C TRP A 89 -13.50 -10.23 -8.42
N ALA A 90 -14.29 -10.66 -7.43
CA ALA A 90 -13.89 -10.60 -6.04
C ALA A 90 -12.67 -11.49 -5.73
N ALA A 91 -12.56 -12.64 -6.39
CA ALA A 91 -11.37 -13.49 -6.32
C ALA A 91 -10.14 -12.79 -6.93
N GLY A 92 -10.30 -12.07 -8.04
CA GLY A 92 -9.26 -11.23 -8.63
C GLY A 92 -8.78 -10.12 -7.70
N GLU A 93 -9.70 -9.44 -7.01
CA GLU A 93 -9.38 -8.43 -6.00
C GLU A 93 -8.64 -9.04 -4.79
N ALA A 94 -9.08 -10.20 -4.31
CA ALA A 94 -8.41 -10.92 -3.23
C ALA A 94 -6.98 -11.32 -3.62
N LEU A 95 -6.80 -11.85 -4.83
CA LEU A 95 -5.48 -12.21 -5.36
C LEU A 95 -4.58 -10.98 -5.52
N THR A 96 -5.13 -9.87 -6.03
CA THR A 96 -4.42 -8.60 -6.13
C THR A 96 -3.99 -8.11 -4.74
N GLY A 97 -4.88 -8.19 -3.74
CA GLY A 97 -4.57 -7.88 -2.36
C GLY A 97 -3.43 -8.72 -1.79
N LEU A 98 -3.44 -10.03 -2.07
CA LEU A 98 -2.38 -10.95 -1.68
C LEU A 98 -1.04 -10.57 -2.34
N LEU A 99 -1.02 -10.31 -3.65
CA LEU A 99 0.18 -9.90 -4.38
C LEU A 99 0.75 -8.58 -3.84
N LEU A 100 -0.11 -7.66 -3.40
CA LEU A 100 0.30 -6.40 -2.78
C LEU A 100 0.82 -6.56 -1.33
N LEU A 101 0.56 -7.70 -0.68
CA LEU A 101 1.14 -8.04 0.62
C LEU A 101 2.54 -8.64 0.49
N VAL A 102 2.78 -9.44 -0.55
CA VAL A 102 4.07 -10.04 -0.83
C VAL A 102 5.06 -8.94 -1.23
N PRO A 103 6.16 -8.74 -0.49
CA PRO A 103 7.22 -7.85 -0.95
C PRO A 103 7.90 -8.48 -2.17
N LEU A 104 7.49 -8.07 -3.37
CA LEU A 104 8.11 -8.51 -4.63
C LEU A 104 9.60 -8.16 -4.72
N PHE A 105 10.07 -7.25 -3.87
CA PHE A 105 11.48 -6.92 -3.74
C PHE A 105 11.97 -7.29 -2.33
N PRO A 106 12.99 -8.16 -2.21
CA PRO A 106 13.65 -8.38 -0.93
C PRO A 106 14.22 -7.03 -0.47
N ARG A 107 13.81 -6.59 0.72
CA ARG A 107 14.51 -5.49 1.40
C ARG A 107 15.89 -6.01 1.75
N SER A 108 16.92 -5.47 1.12
CA SER A 108 18.29 -5.62 1.64
C SER A 108 18.29 -5.18 3.11
N PRO A 109 18.70 -6.03 4.06
CA PRO A 109 18.86 -5.65 5.45
C PRO A 109 20.14 -4.80 5.57
N GLY A 110 20.08 -3.56 5.09
CA GLY A 110 21.25 -2.66 4.99
C GLY A 110 20.99 -1.26 5.54
N GLY A 111 19.97 -1.11 6.39
CA GLY A 111 19.57 0.19 6.95
C GLY A 111 19.14 0.08 8.40
N ALA A 112 19.73 -0.84 9.17
CA ALA A 112 19.79 -0.61 10.60
C ALA A 112 20.77 0.55 10.77
N SER A 113 20.25 1.71 11.16
CA SER A 113 21.00 2.76 11.81
C SER A 113 21.63 2.15 13.08
N SER A 114 22.72 1.41 12.93
CA SER A 114 23.63 1.19 14.04
C SER A 114 24.08 2.57 14.45
N GLY A 115 23.66 3.03 15.62
CA GLY A 115 24.11 4.27 16.27
C GLY A 115 25.59 4.19 16.64
N ARG A 116 26.44 3.85 15.68
CA ARG A 116 27.87 4.01 15.78
C ARG A 116 28.13 5.46 15.41
N PRO A 117 28.59 6.31 16.35
CA PRO A 117 29.05 7.64 15.98
C PRO A 117 30.08 7.47 14.87
N PRO A 118 30.13 8.38 13.87
CA PRO A 118 31.15 8.32 12.84
C PRO A 118 32.50 8.29 13.55
N GLY A 119 33.17 7.14 13.47
CA GLY A 119 34.54 7.02 13.94
C GLY A 119 35.37 8.09 13.23
N PRO A 120 36.37 8.67 13.90
CA PRO A 120 37.17 9.73 13.31
C PRO A 120 37.69 9.24 11.96
N VAL A 121 37.29 9.96 10.90
CA VAL A 121 37.81 9.77 9.56
C VAL A 121 39.30 10.07 9.66
N GLN A 122 40.11 9.02 9.77
CA GLN A 122 41.56 9.15 9.63
C GLN A 122 41.78 9.62 8.20
N ALA A 123 42.04 10.91 8.05
CA ALA A 123 42.54 11.45 6.79
C ALA A 123 43.80 10.65 6.40
N PRO A 124 43.95 10.29 5.12
CA PRO A 124 45.15 9.62 4.64
C PRO A 124 46.38 10.43 5.05
N PRO A 125 47.47 9.78 5.52
CA PRO A 125 48.66 10.50 5.97
C PRO A 125 49.17 11.34 4.82
N VAL A 126 49.18 12.66 5.02
CA VAL A 126 49.81 13.61 4.09
C VAL A 126 51.29 13.23 4.06
N ALA A 127 51.71 12.66 2.93
CA ALA A 127 53.11 12.37 2.66
C ALA A 127 53.91 13.67 2.82
N GLY A 128 55.01 13.56 3.59
CA GLY A 128 55.77 14.69 4.09
C GLY A 128 56.17 15.69 3.03
N ARG A 129 55.83 16.95 3.27
CA ARG A 129 56.53 18.08 2.65
C ARG A 129 57.78 18.32 3.48
N HIS A 130 58.90 17.78 3.02
CA HIS A 130 60.21 18.17 3.51
C HIS A 130 60.40 19.68 3.28
N GLU A 131 60.46 20.45 4.35
CA GLU A 131 61.06 21.78 4.34
C GLU A 131 62.58 21.59 4.22
N GLY A 132 63.09 21.80 3.00
CA GLY A 132 64.51 21.97 2.71
C GLY A 132 64.85 23.46 2.71
N ARG A 133 65.88 23.79 3.49
CA ARG A 133 66.50 25.11 3.66
C ARG A 133 66.93 25.77 2.35
#